data_AF-A0A1A8R5G4-F1
#
_entry.id   AF-A0A1A8R5G4-F1
#
_cell.length_a   1.000
_cell.length_b   1.000
_cell.length_c   1.000
_cell.angle_alpha   90.00
_cell.angle_beta   90.00
_cell.angle_gamma   90.00
#
_symmetry.space_group_name_H-M   'P 1'
#
loop_
_entity.id
_entity.type
_entity.pdbx_description
1 polymer ?
#
loop_
_entity_poly.entity_id
_entity_poly.type
_entity_poly.pdbx_seq_one_letter_code
_entity_poly.pdbx_strand_id
1 'polypeptide(L)'
;DKVVSLMLSLSGRLLRVETTLDTLDPEADHHERLPLLEKKRQLLRQLSEAQDLKDHVDRREQVVSRVLARCFTPEQHRDYCHYVKMKAALLVEQKQLEDKIRL
;
A
#
# COMPACT_ATOMS: atom_id res chain seq x y z
N ASP A 1 -1.81 -8.30 -4.81
CA ASP A 1 -2.89 -8.30 -3.79
C ASP A 1 -2.35 -8.09 -2.38
N LYS A 2 -1.68 -9.09 -1.79
CA LYS A 2 -1.22 -9.02 -0.39
C LYS A 2 -0.30 -7.83 -0.09
N VAL A 3 0.65 -7.52 -0.99
CA VAL A 3 1.57 -6.38 -0.81
C VAL A 3 0.84 -5.04 -0.88
N VAL A 4 -0.06 -4.85 -1.86
CA VAL A 4 -0.87 -3.63 -1.97
C VAL A 4 -1.76 -3.45 -0.74
N SER A 5 -2.42 -4.52 -0.27
CA SER A 5 -3.22 -4.49 0.97
C SER A 5 -2.37 -4.13 2.21
N LEU A 6 -1.16 -4.69 2.31
CA LEU A 6 -0.22 -4.35 3.38
C LEU A 6 0.18 -2.87 3.34
N MET A 7 0.54 -2.34 2.16
CA MET A 7 0.89 -0.93 1.97
C MET A 7 -0.27 -0.02 2.38
N LEU A 8 -1.50 -0.31 1.92
CA LEU A 8 -2.68 0.49 2.28
C LEU A 8 -2.95 0.46 3.80
N SER A 9 -2.80 -0.70 4.44
CA SER A 9 -2.93 -0.85 5.89
C SER A 9 -1.86 -0.09 6.68
N LEU A 10 -0.62 -0.10 6.18
CA LEU A 10 0.49 0.68 6.76
C LEU A 10 0.25 2.18 6.61
N SER A 11 -0.11 2.65 5.42
CA SER A 11 -0.43 4.06 5.16
C SER A 11 -1.61 4.54 6.01
N GLY A 12 -2.67 3.75 6.13
CA GLY A 12 -3.81 4.09 6.99
C GLY A 12 -3.45 4.16 8.47
N ARG A 13 -2.55 3.28 8.96
CA ARG A 13 -2.03 3.37 10.34
C ARG A 13 -1.13 4.59 10.53
N LEU A 14 -0.29 4.90 9.55
CA LEU A 14 0.59 6.07 9.59
C LEU A 14 -0.23 7.35 9.63
N LEU A 15 -1.22 7.49 8.75
CA LEU A 15 -2.12 8.65 8.72
C LEU A 15 -2.78 8.86 10.07
N ARG A 16 -3.30 7.81 10.72
CA ARG A 16 -3.89 7.94 12.07
C ARG A 16 -2.88 8.43 13.11
N VAL A 17 -1.66 7.90 13.11
CA VAL A 17 -0.60 8.36 14.03
C VAL A 17 -0.25 9.82 13.78
N GLU A 18 -0.15 10.23 12.50
CA GLU A 18 0.09 11.62 12.13
C GLU A 18 -1.03 12.55 12.56
N THR A 19 -2.29 12.18 12.29
CA THR A 19 -3.45 12.94 12.76
C THR A 19 -3.47 13.06 14.29
N THR A 20 -3.18 11.97 15.02
CA THR A 20 -3.09 12.03 16.49
C THR A 20 -1.98 12.99 16.94
N LEU A 21 -0.79 12.92 16.34
CA LEU A 21 0.33 13.82 16.64
C LEU A 21 0.02 15.29 16.33
N ASP A 22 -0.75 15.56 15.28
CA ASP A 22 -1.15 16.91 14.87
C ASP A 22 -2.23 17.50 15.80
N THR A 23 -3.09 16.64 16.38
CA THR A 23 -4.13 17.03 17.34
C THR A 23 -3.66 17.07 18.80
N LEU A 24 -2.46 16.56 19.09
CA LEU A 24 -1.91 16.57 20.44
C LEU A 24 -1.66 18.02 20.91
N ASP A 25 -1.99 18.31 22.16
CA ASP A 25 -1.68 19.60 22.78
C ASP A 25 -0.17 19.87 22.69
N PRO A 26 0.27 21.08 22.28
CA PRO A 26 1.67 21.47 22.34
C PRO A 26 2.33 21.27 23.72
N GLU A 27 1.54 21.36 24.79
CA GLU A 27 1.98 21.14 26.17
C GLU A 27 1.83 19.69 26.64
N ALA A 28 1.38 18.78 25.76
CA ALA A 28 1.29 17.36 26.07
C ALA A 28 2.69 16.80 26.41
N ASP A 29 2.75 16.03 27.49
CA ASP A 29 4.01 15.56 28.05
C ASP A 29 4.81 14.71 27.03
N HIS A 30 6.13 14.74 27.17
CA HIS A 30 7.05 13.91 26.37
C HIS A 30 6.68 12.43 26.44
N HIS A 31 6.07 11.99 27.54
CA HIS A 31 5.61 10.62 27.73
C HIS A 31 4.52 10.18 26.73
N GLU A 32 3.68 11.08 26.22
CA GLU A 32 2.64 10.77 25.24
C GLU A 32 3.12 10.96 23.79
N ARG A 33 3.98 11.97 23.56
CA ARG A 33 4.46 12.32 22.22
C ARG A 33 5.57 11.39 21.71
N LEU A 34 6.50 10.98 22.57
CA LEU A 34 7.65 10.15 22.17
C LEU A 34 7.22 8.78 21.60
N PRO A 35 6.31 8.00 22.22
CA PRO A 35 5.88 6.71 21.68
C PRO A 35 5.22 6.83 20.29
N LEU A 36 4.46 7.91 20.05
CA LEU A 36 3.83 8.16 18.76
C LEU A 36 4.86 8.48 17.67
N LEU A 37 5.92 9.23 17.99
CA LEU A 37 7.03 9.51 17.07
C LEU A 37 7.83 8.24 16.74
N GLU A 38 8.10 7.40 17.73
CA GLU A 38 8.73 6.11 17.51
C GLU A 38 7.86 5.20 16.64
N LYS A 39 6.55 5.21 16.88
CA LYS A 39 5.58 4.47 16.08
C LYS A 39 5.55 4.96 14.63
N LYS A 40 5.55 6.28 14.42
CA LYS A 40 5.68 6.90 13.08
C LYS A 40 6.94 6.42 12.37
N ARG A 41 8.09 6.47 13.05
CA ARG A 41 9.37 6.00 12.51
C ARG A 41 9.32 4.51 12.12
N GLN A 42 8.71 3.67 12.97
CA GLN A 42 8.53 2.25 12.68
C GLN A 42 7.66 2.03 11.43
N LEU A 43 6.52 2.72 11.32
CA LEU A 43 5.60 2.60 10.19
C LEU A 43 6.24 3.05 8.87
N LEU A 44 7.05 4.12 8.89
CA LEU A 44 7.81 4.57 7.72
C LEU A 44 8.82 3.53 7.25
N ARG A 45 9.54 2.88 8.17
CA ARG A 45 10.44 1.76 7.83
C ARG A 45 9.68 0.60 7.19
N GLN A 46 8.56 0.20 7.79
CA GLN A 46 7.71 -0.86 7.26
C GLN A 46 7.13 -0.53 5.88
N LEU A 47 6.82 0.75 5.60
CA LEU A 47 6.40 1.20 4.27
C LEU A 47 7.52 1.07 3.25
N SER A 48 8.76 1.42 3.63
CA SER A 48 9.93 1.20 2.77
C SER A 48 10.11 -0.27 2.43
N GLU A 49 10.05 -1.15 3.44
CA GLU A 49 10.15 -2.61 3.24
C GLU A 49 9.01 -3.15 2.35
N ALA A 50 7.79 -2.63 2.53
CA ALA A 50 6.64 -2.99 1.70
C ALA A 50 6.79 -2.50 0.25
N GLN A 51 7.44 -1.35 0.04
CA GLN A 51 7.78 -0.85 -1.30
C GLN A 51 8.79 -1.76 -1.99
N ASP A 52 9.83 -2.23 -1.29
CA ASP A 52 10.78 -3.19 -1.86
C ASP A 52 10.07 -4.49 -2.29
N LEU A 53 9.16 -4.98 -1.44
CA LEU A 53 8.33 -6.13 -1.79
C LEU A 53 7.46 -5.87 -3.02
N LYS A 54 6.93 -4.66 -3.18
CA LYS A 54 6.12 -4.27 -4.33
C LYS A 54 6.96 -4.29 -5.61
N ASP A 55 8.16 -3.74 -5.56
CA ASP A 55 9.10 -3.72 -6.68
C ASP A 55 9.49 -5.14 -7.11
N HIS A 56 9.71 -6.04 -6.15
CA HIS A 56 9.96 -7.46 -6.44
C HIS A 56 8.75 -8.13 -7.11
N VAL A 57 7.53 -7.85 -6.66
CA VAL A 57 6.31 -8.37 -7.28
C VAL A 57 6.14 -7.83 -8.69
N ASP A 58 6.43 -6.56 -8.92
CA ASP A 58 6.31 -5.92 -10.24
C ASP A 58 7.34 -6.47 -11.23
N ARG A 59 8.58 -6.71 -10.79
CA ARG A 59 9.59 -7.38 -11.63
C ARG A 59 9.15 -8.79 -12.02
N ARG A 60 8.53 -9.52 -11.11
CA ARG A 60 7.98 -10.86 -11.40
C ARG A 60 6.81 -10.78 -12.37
N GLU A 61 5.92 -9.82 -12.20
CA GLU A 61 4.81 -9.57 -13.12
C GLU A 61 5.34 -9.28 -14.54
N GLN A 62 6.35 -8.42 -14.68
CA GLN A 62 6.98 -8.13 -15.98
C GLN A 62 7.60 -9.37 -16.64
N VAL A 63 8.21 -10.26 -15.85
CA VAL A 63 8.72 -11.54 -16.36
C VAL A 63 7.58 -12.41 -16.86
N VAL A 64 6.49 -12.55 -16.09
CA VAL A 64 5.31 -13.32 -16.50
C VAL A 64 4.68 -12.74 -17.76
N SER A 65 4.48 -11.43 -17.81
CA SER A 65 3.92 -10.73 -18.97
C SER A 65 4.74 -10.98 -20.24
N ARG A 66 6.08 -10.97 -20.15
CA ARG A 66 6.97 -11.29 -21.28
C ARG A 66 6.88 -12.74 -21.74
N VAL A 67 6.70 -13.68 -20.82
CA VAL A 67 6.49 -15.10 -21.18
C VAL A 67 5.13 -15.26 -21.87
N LEU A 68 4.07 -14.67 -21.32
CA LEU A 68 2.72 -14.74 -21.90
C LEU A 68 2.67 -14.09 -23.29
N ALA A 69 3.41 -13.01 -23.53
CA ALA A 69 3.49 -12.36 -24.86
C ALA A 69 3.99 -13.30 -25.97
N ARG A 70 4.66 -14.41 -25.64
CA ARG A 70 5.13 -15.42 -26.61
C ARG A 70 4.11 -16.54 -26.85
N CYS A 71 3.14 -16.69 -25.96
CA CYS A 71 2.18 -17.79 -25.97
C CYS A 71 0.75 -17.32 -26.31
N PHE A 72 0.45 -16.04 -26.14
CA PHE A 72 -0.88 -15.45 -26.29
C PHE A 72 -1.03 -14.69 -27.61
N THR A 73 -2.27 -14.58 -28.09
CA THR A 73 -2.58 -13.59 -29.13
C THR A 73 -2.41 -12.17 -28.60
N PRO A 74 -2.26 -11.17 -29.47
CA PRO A 74 -2.20 -9.77 -29.05
C PRO A 74 -3.41 -9.31 -28.23
N GLU A 75 -4.62 -9.80 -28.51
CA GLU A 75 -5.80 -9.49 -27.67
C GLU A 75 -5.68 -10.11 -26.29
N GLN A 76 -5.36 -11.41 -26.21
CA GLN A 76 -5.23 -12.11 -24.92
C GLN A 76 -4.14 -11.49 -24.02
N HIS A 77 -3.02 -11.08 -24.60
CA HIS A 77 -1.96 -10.41 -23.86
C HIS A 77 -2.39 -9.03 -23.35
N ARG A 78 -3.13 -8.28 -24.17
CA ARG A 78 -3.73 -6.99 -23.78
C ARG A 78 -4.72 -7.17 -22.63
N ASP A 79 -5.59 -8.17 -22.72
CA ASP A 79 -6.58 -8.49 -21.68
C ASP A 79 -5.90 -8.87 -20.37
N TYR A 80 -4.83 -9.68 -20.42
CA TYR A 80 -4.01 -9.99 -19.24
C TYR A 80 -3.43 -8.71 -18.60
N CYS A 81 -2.79 -7.85 -19.39
CA CYS A 81 -2.21 -6.60 -18.89
C CYS A 81 -3.27 -5.68 -18.29
N HIS A 82 -4.46 -5.62 -18.92
CA HIS A 82 -5.59 -4.86 -18.41
C HIS A 82 -6.09 -5.43 -17.07
N TYR A 83 -6.27 -6.75 -16.99
CA TYR A 83 -6.68 -7.45 -15.77
C TYR A 83 -5.75 -7.14 -14.59
N VAL A 84 -4.43 -7.26 -14.77
CA VAL A 84 -3.45 -6.99 -13.71
C VAL A 84 -3.57 -5.55 -13.18
N LYS A 85 -3.67 -4.57 -14.08
CA LYS A 85 -3.84 -3.15 -13.72
C LYS A 85 -5.16 -2.91 -13.00
N MET A 86 -6.26 -3.41 -13.56
CA MET A 86 -7.60 -3.21 -13.01
C MET A 86 -7.73 -3.84 -11.63
N LYS A 87 -7.18 -5.04 -11.44
CA LYS A 87 -7.17 -5.72 -10.14
C LYS A 87 -6.50 -4.89 -9.05
N ALA A 88 -5.37 -4.23 -9.36
CA ALA A 88 -4.70 -3.37 -8.41
C ALA A 88 -5.52 -2.10 -8.10
N ALA A 89 -6.12 -1.47 -9.12
CA ALA A 89 -6.97 -0.29 -8.94
C ALA A 89 -8.20 -0.59 -8.08
N LEU A 90 -8.94 -1.66 -8.41
CA LEU A 90 -10.12 -2.10 -7.68
C LEU A 90 -9.82 -2.42 -6.21
N LEU A 91 -8.64 -3.00 -5.91
CA LEU A 91 -8.24 -3.27 -4.54
C LEU A 91 -8.03 -1.98 -3.72
N VAL A 92 -7.48 -0.94 -4.35
CA VAL A 92 -7.31 0.37 -3.71
C VAL A 92 -8.67 1.02 -3.48
N GLU A 93 -9.54 1.03 -4.49
CA GLU A 93 -10.91 1.57 -4.40
C GLU A 93 -11.72 0.86 -3.31
N GLN A 94 -11.70 -0.48 -3.30
CA GLN A 94 -12.35 -1.28 -2.26
C GLN A 94 -11.87 -0.87 -0.88
N LYS A 95 -10.56 -0.72 -0.68
CA LYS A 95 -9.99 -0.36 0.62
C LYS A 95 -10.40 1.05 1.06
N GLN A 96 -10.42 2.00 0.13
CA GLN A 96 -10.90 3.36 0.40
C GLN A 96 -12.39 3.38 0.78
N LEU A 97 -13.22 2.56 0.12
CA LEU A 97 -14.63 2.43 0.46
C LEU A 97 -14.82 1.80 1.85
N GLU A 98 -14.07 0.75 2.18
CA GLU A 98 -14.09 0.14 3.52
C GLU A 98 -13.72 1.14 4.62
N ASP A 99 -12.71 1.97 4.37
CA ASP A 99 -12.27 2.97 5.35
C ASP A 99 -13.30 4.08 5.50
N LYS A 100 -13.98 4.50 4.41
CA LYS A 100 -15.12 5.44 4.48
C LYS A 100 -16.33 4.89 5.22
N ILE A 101 -16.59 3.58 5.15
CA ILE A 101 -17.72 2.95 5.87
C ILE A 101 -17.46 2.88 7.38
N ARG A 102 -16.19 2.81 7.79
CA ARG A 102 -15.78 2.70 9.20
C ARG A 102 -15.68 4.05 9.92
N LEU A 103 -15.68 5.16 9.18
CA LEU A 103 -15.68 6.54 9.67
C LEU A 103 -17.12 7.04 9.81
#